data_AF-A0A1X2HAY1-F1
#
_entry.id   AF-A0A1X2HAY1-F1
#
_cell.length_a   1.000
_cell.length_b   1.000
_cell.length_c   1.000
_cell.angle_alpha   90.00
_cell.angle_beta   90.00
_cell.angle_gamma   90.00
#
_symmetry.space_group_name_H-M   'P 1'
#
loop_
_entity.id
_entity.type
_entity.pdbx_description
1 polymer ?
#
loop_
_entity_poly.entity_id
_entity_poly.type
_entity_poly.pdbx_seq_one_letter_code
_entity_poly.pdbx_strand_id
1 'polypeptide(L)'
;MKEDAGTAEFFKELDEEAKNNYATCSMSQTFDAVWQCYTLGAQAIHYYRYGEKKDCSGRWEDFKFCLKTKPKSSEEADVSYKQPYIRR
;
A
#
# COMPACT_ATOMS: atom_id res chain seq x y z
N MET A 1 -19.68 15.42 -35.49
CA MET A 1 -19.15 15.03 -34.17
C MET A 1 -19.39 13.54 -34.02
N LYS A 2 -18.39 12.72 -34.30
CA LYS A 2 -18.41 11.28 -33.96
C LYS A 2 -17.60 11.18 -32.68
N GLU A 3 -18.24 10.79 -31.60
CA GLU A 3 -17.55 10.49 -30.34
C GLU A 3 -16.87 9.14 -30.52
N ASP A 4 -15.56 9.14 -30.30
CA ASP A 4 -14.66 8.08 -30.70
C ASP A 4 -14.75 6.93 -29.69
N ALA A 5 -15.17 5.76 -30.16
CA ALA A 5 -15.24 4.51 -29.38
C ALA A 5 -13.91 4.16 -28.67
N GLY A 6 -12.77 4.67 -29.15
CA GLY A 6 -11.47 4.49 -28.52
C GLY A 6 -11.32 5.19 -27.17
N THR A 7 -12.03 6.29 -26.92
CA THR A 7 -11.93 7.01 -25.63
C THR A 7 -12.54 6.20 -24.49
N ALA A 8 -13.66 5.52 -24.76
CA ALA A 8 -14.33 4.67 -23.78
C ALA A 8 -13.55 3.39 -23.45
N GLU A 9 -12.73 2.89 -24.37
CA GLU A 9 -11.83 1.75 -24.10
C GLU A 9 -10.61 2.18 -23.28
N PHE A 10 -10.05 3.36 -23.55
CA PHE A 10 -8.95 3.94 -22.78
C PHE A 10 -9.33 4.20 -21.31
N PHE A 11 -10.53 4.73 -21.04
CA PHE A 11 -11.01 4.91 -19.67
C PHE A 11 -11.19 3.59 -18.91
N LYS A 12 -11.56 2.50 -19.60
CA LYS A 12 -11.66 1.17 -18.97
C LYS A 12 -10.31 0.58 -18.62
N GLU A 13 -9.30 0.76 -19.47
CA GLU A 13 -7.92 0.37 -19.14
C GLU A 13 -7.38 1.16 -17.95
N LEU A 14 -7.65 2.46 -17.89
CA LEU A 14 -7.27 3.30 -16.74
C LEU A 14 -7.97 2.86 -15.44
N ASP A 15 -9.24 2.50 -15.48
CA ASP A 15 -9.96 1.99 -14.31
C ASP A 15 -9.44 0.62 -13.83
N GLU A 16 -9.09 -0.28 -14.75
CA GLU A 16 -8.52 -1.58 -14.42
C GLU A 16 -7.07 -1.46 -13.92
N GLU A 17 -6.27 -0.58 -14.52
CA GLU A 17 -4.92 -0.27 -14.04
C GLU A 17 -4.99 0.42 -12.68
N ALA A 18 -5.92 1.35 -12.45
CA ALA A 18 -6.16 1.96 -11.13
C ALA A 18 -6.63 0.95 -10.09
N LYS A 19 -7.48 -0.03 -10.43
CA LYS A 19 -7.85 -1.14 -9.55
C LYS A 19 -6.66 -2.06 -9.23
N ASN A 20 -5.79 -2.32 -10.20
CA ASN A 20 -4.56 -3.08 -10.00
C ASN A 20 -3.51 -2.30 -9.21
N ASN A 21 -3.43 -0.99 -9.38
CA ASN A 21 -2.58 -0.10 -8.60
C ASN A 21 -3.13 0.07 -7.18
N TYR A 22 -4.45 0.05 -6.99
CA TYR A 22 -5.09 -0.14 -5.69
C TYR A 22 -4.75 -1.52 -5.07
N ALA A 23 -4.41 -2.53 -5.89
CA ALA A 23 -3.87 -3.79 -5.41
C ALA A 23 -2.44 -3.65 -4.84
N THR A 24 -1.68 -2.60 -5.19
CA THR A 24 -0.42 -2.28 -4.50
C THR A 24 -0.65 -1.82 -3.05
N CYS A 25 -1.81 -1.24 -2.77
CA CYS A 25 -2.31 -1.00 -1.42
C CYS A 25 -3.23 -2.15 -0.99
N SER A 26 -2.80 -3.41 -1.11
CA SER A 26 -3.60 -4.51 -0.58
C SER A 26 -3.57 -4.49 0.95
N MET A 27 -4.76 -4.43 1.56
CA MET A 27 -4.92 -4.40 3.02
C MET A 27 -4.37 -5.68 3.66
N SER A 28 -4.59 -6.84 3.04
CA SER A 28 -4.05 -8.11 3.53
C SER A 28 -2.53 -8.12 3.49
N GLN A 29 -1.92 -7.67 2.39
CA GLN A 29 -0.46 -7.67 2.24
C GLN A 29 0.22 -6.70 3.22
N THR A 30 -0.33 -5.50 3.40
CA THR A 30 0.21 -4.51 4.36
C THR A 30 -0.01 -4.96 5.80
N PHE A 31 -1.12 -5.61 6.11
CA PHE A 31 -1.36 -6.24 7.41
C PHE A 31 -0.36 -7.36 7.70
N ASP A 32 -0.17 -8.28 6.76
CA ASP A 32 0.77 -9.40 6.90
C ASP A 32 2.19 -8.88 7.13
N ALA A 33 2.61 -7.82 6.44
CA ALA A 33 3.90 -7.19 6.64
C ALA A 33 4.08 -6.65 8.07
N VAL A 34 3.07 -5.97 8.62
CA VAL A 34 3.08 -5.49 10.01
C VAL A 34 3.14 -6.66 10.98
N TRP A 35 2.28 -7.66 10.79
CA TRP A 35 2.20 -8.82 11.66
C TRP A 35 3.52 -9.56 11.74
N GLN A 36 4.14 -9.84 10.58
CA GLN A 36 5.44 -10.49 10.50
C GLN A 36 6.54 -9.69 11.23
N CYS A 37 6.45 -8.36 11.26
CA CYS A 37 7.39 -7.54 12.02
C CYS A 37 7.27 -7.71 13.54
N TYR A 38 6.04 -7.88 14.04
CA TYR A 38 5.74 -8.03 15.46
C TYR A 38 5.78 -9.48 15.96
N THR A 39 5.99 -10.46 15.07
CA THR A 39 6.10 -11.86 15.48
C THR A 39 7.16 -12.06 16.57
N LEU A 40 6.80 -12.82 17.60
CA LEU A 40 7.65 -13.03 18.78
C LEU A 40 9.02 -13.62 18.42
N GLY A 41 9.08 -14.51 17.42
CA GLY A 41 10.34 -15.09 16.95
C GLY A 41 11.28 -14.06 16.33
N ALA A 42 10.76 -13.18 15.45
CA ALA A 42 11.55 -12.13 14.84
C ALA A 42 12.03 -11.10 15.87
N GLN A 43 11.18 -10.76 16.86
CA GLN A 43 11.56 -9.87 17.95
C GLN A 43 12.54 -10.48 18.94
N ALA A 44 12.39 -11.76 19.28
CA ALA A 44 13.34 -12.42 20.16
C ALA A 44 14.75 -12.45 19.57
N ILE A 45 14.90 -12.73 18.27
CA ILE A 45 16.21 -12.72 17.59
C ILE A 45 16.78 -11.31 17.53
N HIS A 46 15.96 -10.32 17.17
CA HIS A 46 16.41 -8.93 17.09
C HIS A 46 16.85 -8.40 18.46
N TYR A 47 16.03 -8.66 19.49
CA TYR A 47 16.31 -8.28 20.86
C TYR A 47 17.55 -8.99 21.41
N TYR A 48 17.72 -10.28 21.11
CA TYR A 48 18.92 -11.03 21.49
C TYR A 48 20.20 -10.45 20.88
N ARG A 49 20.15 -9.99 19.61
CA ARG A 49 21.34 -9.45 18.91
C ARG A 49 21.65 -8.00 19.25
N TYR A 50 20.62 -7.15 19.31
CA TYR A 50 20.80 -5.69 19.39
C TYR A 50 20.36 -5.12 20.74
N GLY A 51 19.72 -5.90 21.61
CA GLY A 51 19.22 -5.45 22.92
C GLY A 51 17.97 -4.57 22.84
N GLU A 52 17.40 -4.39 21.64
CA GLU A 52 16.26 -3.52 21.40
C GLU A 52 15.17 -4.20 20.59
N LYS A 53 13.94 -3.72 20.77
CA LYS A 53 12.82 -4.10 19.92
C LYS A 53 13.12 -3.58 18.49
N LYS A 54 12.93 -4.42 17.47
CA LYS A 54 12.95 -3.98 16.08
C LYS A 54 11.95 -2.85 15.88
N ASP A 55 12.35 -1.86 15.10
CA ASP A 55 11.44 -0.80 14.68
C ASP A 55 10.50 -1.28 13.57
N CYS A 56 9.20 -1.23 13.86
CA CYS A 56 8.11 -1.59 12.94
C CYS A 56 7.27 -0.38 12.52
N SER A 57 7.68 0.84 12.89
CA SER A 57 7.00 2.11 12.61
C SER A 57 6.64 2.28 11.13
N GLY A 58 7.60 2.08 10.21
CA GLY A 58 7.37 2.28 8.78
C GLY A 58 6.29 1.35 8.19
N ARG A 59 6.29 0.06 8.55
CA ARG A 59 5.23 -0.87 8.08
C ARG A 59 3.86 -0.50 8.64
N TRP A 60 3.84 0.03 9.87
CA TRP A 60 2.62 0.50 10.52
C TRP A 60 2.06 1.78 9.88
N GLU A 61 2.94 2.66 9.41
CA GLU A 61 2.56 3.84 8.63
C GLU A 61 1.97 3.46 7.27
N ASP A 62 2.58 2.51 6.55
CA ASP A 62 2.08 1.98 5.28
C ASP A 62 0.66 1.39 5.45
N PHE A 63 0.46 0.62 6.52
CA PHE A 63 -0.84 0.04 6.87
C PHE A 63 -1.91 1.10 7.20
N LYS A 64 -1.56 2.09 8.04
CA LYS A 64 -2.45 3.21 8.39
C LYS A 64 -2.80 4.05 7.17
N PHE A 65 -1.83 4.26 6.29
CA PHE A 65 -2.03 4.96 5.04
C PHE A 65 -3.05 4.20 4.19
N CYS A 66 -2.86 2.89 4.05
CA CYS A 66 -3.77 2.06 3.26
C CYS A 66 -5.20 1.99 3.81
N LEU A 67 -5.34 1.91 5.12
CA LEU A 67 -6.65 1.96 5.79
C LEU A 67 -7.39 3.28 5.55
N LYS A 68 -6.66 4.40 5.48
CA LYS A 68 -7.24 5.74 5.29
C LYS A 68 -7.59 6.04 3.84
N THR A 69 -6.92 5.38 2.88
CA THR A 69 -7.16 5.58 1.44
C THR A 69 -8.25 4.65 0.90
N LYS A 70 -8.39 3.43 1.44
CA LYS A 70 -9.43 2.45 1.07
C LYS A 70 -10.89 2.97 1.03
N PRO A 71 -11.38 3.79 1.99
CA PRO A 71 -12.77 4.26 1.97
C PRO A 71 -13.01 5.46 1.04
N LYS A 72 -11.97 6.06 0.45
CA LYS A 72 -12.12 7.16 -0.52
C LYS A 72 -12.34 6.55 -1.90
N SER A 73 -13.42 6.94 -2.58
CA SER A 73 -13.75 6.42 -3.91
C SER A 73 -12.66 6.76 -4.93
N SER A 74 -12.66 6.01 -6.03
CA SER A 74 -11.65 6.02 -7.11
C SER A 74 -11.30 7.38 -7.68
N GLU A 75 -12.18 8.40 -7.60
CA GLU A 75 -11.93 9.75 -8.12
C GLU A 75 -10.96 10.59 -7.26
N GLU A 76 -10.79 10.29 -5.97
CA GLU A 76 -9.91 11.07 -5.07
C GLU A 76 -8.60 10.34 -4.74
N ALA A 77 -8.40 9.15 -5.30
CA ALA A 77 -7.20 8.34 -5.08
C ALA A 77 -5.95 8.92 -5.78
N ASP A 78 -6.14 9.76 -6.80
CA ASP A 78 -5.08 10.30 -7.66
C ASP A 78 -4.16 11.33 -6.94
N VAL A 79 -4.63 11.94 -5.85
CA VAL A 79 -3.88 13.04 -5.18
C VAL A 79 -3.00 12.55 -4.03
N SER A 80 -3.02 11.26 -3.70
CA SER A 80 -2.28 10.73 -2.56
C SER A 80 -1.16 9.77 -2.97
N TYR A 81 -0.49 10.00 -4.08
CA TYR A 81 0.81 9.37 -4.31
C TYR A 81 1.85 9.99 -3.37
N LYS A 82 2.00 9.41 -2.17
CA LYS A 82 3.29 9.50 -1.50
C LYS A 82 4.26 8.65 -2.32
N GLN A 83 5.16 9.37 -3.01
CA GLN A 83 6.38 8.86 -3.62
C GLN A 83 7.01 7.74 -2.78
N PRO A 84 7.54 6.68 -3.41
CA PRO A 84 8.28 5.65 -2.71
C PRO A 84 9.53 6.31 -2.11
N TYR A 85 9.51 6.58 -0.80
CA TYR A 85 10.71 6.92 -0.08
C TYR A 85 11.62 5.69 -0.08
N ILE A 86 12.60 5.74 -0.97
CA ILE A 86 13.79 4.88 -1.12
C ILE A 86 14.05 4.08 0.16
N ARG A 87 13.64 2.79 0.18
CA ARG A 87 14.15 1.81 1.14
C ARG A 87 15.39 1.17 0.53
N ARG A 88 16.56 1.59 1.01
CA ARG A 88 17.84 0.91 0.77
C ARG A 88 17.89 -0.39 1.59
#